data_AF-A0A0K8VG05-F1
#
_entry.id   AF-A0A0K8VG05-F1
#
_cell.length_a   1.000
_cell.length_b   1.000
_cell.length_c   1.000
_cell.angle_alpha   90.00
_cell.angle_beta   90.00
_cell.angle_gamma   90.00
#
_symmetry.space_group_name_H-M   'P 1'
#
loop_
_entity.id
_entity.type
_entity.pdbx_description
1 polymer ?
#
loop_
_entity_poly.entity_id
_entity_poly.type
_entity_poly.pdbx_seq_one_letter_code
_entity_poly.pdbx_strand_id
1 'polypeptide(L)'
;MVQPSNSVSANSAGSTNSNNNKNNIDIYNIVILVLDIALLMFKFWVAIIESVVKTFVPQEIDVKGQTVLITGTGHGIGKELALQYSALGAKLICWDVNEEANQQTVKDIKAYGGEAYAYTCDVTKRDAINALAEKVKKEHGFINIVVNNAGIMPCHPMLEHTETEIRTMYEINVLAHFWVSKYIRVYII
;
A
#
# COMPACT_ATOMS: atom_id res chain seq x y z
N MET A 1 8.04 -74.73 -76.38
CA MET A 1 8.17 -73.45 -77.12
C MET A 1 6.86 -72.71 -76.90
N VAL A 2 6.73 -71.54 -76.27
CA VAL A 2 7.63 -70.40 -76.01
C VAL A 2 7.03 -69.57 -74.84
N GLN A 3 7.86 -69.08 -73.91
CA GLN A 3 7.66 -67.81 -73.15
C GLN A 3 8.53 -66.74 -73.86
N PRO A 4 8.27 -65.40 -73.82
CA PRO A 4 8.21 -64.63 -72.55
C PRO A 4 7.47 -63.25 -72.56
N SER A 5 7.60 -62.59 -71.39
CA SER A 5 7.65 -61.14 -71.09
C SER A 5 6.39 -60.27 -71.18
N ASN A 6 5.98 -59.71 -70.03
CA ASN A 6 6.19 -58.28 -69.80
C ASN A 6 6.14 -57.91 -68.31
N SER A 7 7.17 -57.17 -67.91
CA SER A 7 7.33 -56.43 -66.67
C SER A 7 6.47 -55.16 -66.70
N VAL A 8 5.81 -54.81 -65.59
CA VAL A 8 5.44 -53.41 -65.32
C VAL A 8 5.71 -53.08 -63.86
N SER A 9 6.77 -52.28 -63.74
CA SER A 9 7.14 -51.27 -62.74
C SER A 9 6.24 -51.05 -61.52
N ALA A 10 6.89 -51.08 -60.35
CA ALA A 10 6.44 -50.42 -59.13
C ALA A 10 6.64 -48.88 -59.17
N ASN A 11 5.98 -48.22 -58.21
CA ASN A 11 6.25 -46.91 -57.58
C ASN A 11 5.85 -45.59 -58.27
N SER A 12 5.14 -44.73 -57.51
CA SER A 12 5.78 -43.60 -56.77
C SER A 12 4.86 -42.45 -56.30
N ALA A 13 3.53 -42.51 -56.42
CA ALA A 13 2.67 -41.34 -56.16
C ALA A 13 2.26 -41.05 -54.69
N GLY A 14 2.53 -41.93 -53.73
CA GLY A 14 1.97 -41.84 -52.36
C GLY A 14 2.81 -41.12 -51.30
N SER A 15 4.11 -40.89 -51.55
CA SER A 15 5.06 -40.37 -50.53
C SER A 15 5.12 -38.83 -50.49
N THR A 16 4.93 -38.17 -51.62
CA THR A 16 5.07 -36.71 -51.78
C THR A 16 3.95 -35.92 -51.10
N ASN A 17 2.73 -36.45 -51.03
CA ASN A 17 1.58 -35.71 -50.49
C ASN A 17 1.54 -35.67 -48.95
N SER A 18 2.05 -36.71 -48.29
CA SER A 18 2.17 -36.75 -46.82
C SER A 18 3.29 -35.85 -46.30
N ASN A 19 4.41 -35.78 -47.03
CA ASN A 19 5.53 -34.91 -46.69
C ASN A 19 5.18 -33.42 -46.86
N ASN A 20 4.46 -33.05 -47.93
CA ASN A 20 4.04 -31.66 -48.13
C ASN A 20 3.07 -31.16 -47.05
N ASN A 21 2.12 -32.00 -46.60
CA ASN A 21 1.21 -31.62 -45.52
C ASN A 21 1.92 -31.50 -44.16
N LYS A 22 2.88 -32.39 -43.85
CA LYS A 22 3.70 -32.27 -42.63
C LYS A 22 4.53 -30.99 -42.61
N ASN A 23 5.22 -30.70 -43.72
CA ASN A 23 6.04 -29.49 -43.85
C ASN A 23 5.21 -28.21 -43.68
N ASN A 24 3.99 -28.18 -44.22
CA ASN A 24 3.09 -27.04 -44.05
C ASN A 24 2.68 -26.85 -42.58
N ILE A 25 2.28 -27.93 -41.89
CA ILE A 25 1.90 -27.90 -40.47
C ILE A 25 3.09 -27.44 -39.60
N ASP A 26 4.31 -27.90 -39.90
CA ASP A 26 5.52 -27.51 -39.18
C ASP A 26 5.85 -26.02 -39.37
N ILE A 27 5.66 -25.48 -40.58
CA ILE A 27 5.83 -24.04 -40.85
C ILE A 27 4.81 -23.21 -40.07
N TYR A 28 3.54 -23.62 -40.03
CA TYR A 28 2.52 -22.90 -39.25
C TYR A 28 2.86 -22.87 -37.76
N ASN A 29 3.32 -24.00 -37.19
CA ASN A 29 3.73 -24.07 -35.79
C ASN A 29 4.94 -23.18 -35.50
N ILE A 30 5.93 -23.12 -36.40
CA ILE A 30 7.09 -22.24 -36.26
C ILE A 30 6.66 -20.76 -36.31
N VAL A 31 5.75 -20.39 -37.23
CA VAL A 31 5.24 -19.02 -37.34
C VAL A 31 4.48 -18.61 -36.07
N ILE A 32 3.63 -19.49 -35.53
CA ILE A 32 2.91 -19.26 -34.27
C ILE A 32 3.90 -19.11 -33.11
N LEU A 33 4.91 -19.98 -33.01
CA LEU A 33 5.93 -19.91 -31.97
C LEU A 33 6.69 -18.57 -32.01
N VAL A 34 7.09 -18.12 -33.21
CA VAL A 34 7.77 -16.82 -33.39
C VAL A 34 6.86 -15.66 -32.99
N LEU A 35 5.58 -15.72 -33.35
CA LEU A 35 4.59 -14.70 -32.98
C LEU A 35 4.40 -14.65 -31.46
N ASP A 36 4.25 -15.81 -30.81
CA ASP A 36 4.09 -15.91 -29.36
C ASP A 36 5.33 -15.38 -28.62
N ILE A 37 6.53 -15.72 -29.08
CA ILE A 37 7.78 -15.19 -28.54
C ILE A 37 7.83 -13.66 -28.70
N ALA A 38 7.47 -13.14 -29.88
CA ALA A 38 7.43 -11.69 -30.11
C ALA A 38 6.43 -10.98 -29.19
N LEU A 39 5.24 -11.56 -29.00
CA LEU A 39 4.22 -11.05 -28.07
C LEU A 39 4.68 -11.11 -26.62
N LEU A 40 5.38 -12.18 -26.22
CA LEU A 40 5.91 -12.34 -24.87
C LEU A 40 7.04 -11.33 -24.60
N MET A 41 7.94 -11.14 -25.56
CA MET A 41 8.97 -10.10 -25.52
C MET A 41 8.36 -8.70 -25.42
N PHE A 42 7.32 -8.41 -26.21
CA PHE A 42 6.61 -7.13 -26.14
C PHE A 42 5.96 -6.91 -24.77
N LYS A 43 5.21 -7.90 -24.25
CA LYS A 43 4.60 -7.83 -22.91
C LYS A 43 5.65 -7.65 -21.81
N PHE A 44 6.80 -8.31 -21.94
CA PHE A 44 7.91 -8.17 -21.01
C PHE A 44 8.44 -6.74 -20.98
N TRP A 45 8.64 -6.12 -22.15
CA TRP A 45 9.06 -4.71 -22.24
C TRP A 45 8.01 -3.74 -21.68
N VAL A 46 6.73 -3.96 -21.98
CA VAL A 46 5.64 -3.15 -21.39
C VAL A 46 5.65 -3.25 -19.87
N ALA A 47 5.79 -4.46 -19.31
CA ALA A 47 5.84 -4.67 -17.87
C ALA A 47 7.06 -4.00 -17.21
N ILE A 48 8.22 -4.01 -17.87
CA ILE A 48 9.42 -3.29 -17.40
C ILE A 48 9.14 -1.79 -17.35
N ILE A 49 8.57 -1.22 -18.41
CA ILE A 49 8.26 0.22 -18.46
C ILE A 49 7.24 0.57 -17.38
N GLU A 50 6.17 -0.20 -17.24
CA GLU A 50 5.15 0.00 -16.21
C GLU A 50 5.74 -0.07 -14.80
N SER A 51 6.64 -1.03 -14.55
CA SER A 51 7.35 -1.18 -13.28
C SER A 51 8.25 0.02 -12.98
N VAL A 52 9.01 0.49 -13.97
CA VAL A 52 9.85 1.70 -13.85
C VAL A 52 8.97 2.91 -13.54
N VAL A 53 7.89 3.12 -14.27
CA VAL A 53 6.97 4.25 -14.04
C VAL A 53 6.37 4.19 -12.63
N LYS A 54 5.87 3.02 -12.19
CA LYS A 54 5.32 2.85 -10.83
C LYS A 54 6.37 3.05 -9.72
N THR A 55 7.65 2.87 -10.01
CA THR A 55 8.73 3.15 -9.06
C THR A 55 8.92 4.65 -8.85
N PHE A 56 8.67 5.48 -9.87
CA PHE A 56 8.87 6.93 -9.80
C PHE A 56 7.58 7.72 -9.55
N VAL A 57 6.41 7.15 -9.84
CA VAL A 57 5.12 7.78 -9.58
C VAL A 57 4.53 7.20 -8.29
N PRO A 58 4.35 8.01 -7.23
CA PRO A 58 3.73 7.53 -6.00
C PRO A 58 2.31 7.05 -6.32
N GLN A 59 2.00 5.83 -5.89
CA GLN A 59 0.64 5.29 -5.95
C GLN A 59 -0.23 6.12 -5.00
N GLU A 60 -1.33 6.69 -5.49
CA GLU A 60 -2.32 7.33 -4.64
C GLU A 60 -3.01 6.25 -3.81
N ILE A 61 -2.76 6.26 -2.51
CA ILE A 61 -3.47 5.39 -1.58
C ILE A 61 -4.85 6.02 -1.34
N ASP A 62 -5.91 5.31 -1.74
CA ASP A 62 -7.27 5.74 -1.43
C ASP A 62 -7.55 5.53 0.06
N VAL A 63 -7.78 6.63 0.77
CA VAL A 63 -8.06 6.66 2.21
C VAL A 63 -9.54 6.86 2.50
N LYS A 64 -10.38 6.95 1.47
CA LYS A 64 -11.81 7.16 1.61
C LYS A 64 -12.46 6.01 2.39
N GLY A 65 -13.21 6.35 3.44
CA GLY A 65 -13.86 5.39 4.32
C GLY A 65 -12.91 4.62 5.25
N GLN A 66 -11.60 4.87 5.17
CA GLN A 66 -10.63 4.31 6.12
C GLN A 66 -10.71 5.05 7.45
N THR A 67 -10.52 4.33 8.55
CA THR A 67 -10.39 4.94 9.88
C THR A 67 -8.93 5.22 10.17
N VAL A 68 -8.60 6.50 10.38
CA VAL A 68 -7.25 7.01 10.57
C VAL A 68 -7.11 7.58 11.97
N LEU A 69 -6.19 7.03 12.76
CA LEU A 69 -5.83 7.55 14.07
C LEU A 69 -4.59 8.42 13.96
N ILE A 70 -4.66 9.64 14.46
CA ILE A 70 -3.54 10.59 14.43
C ILE A 70 -3.30 11.08 15.87
N THR A 71 -2.05 11.02 16.32
CA THR A 71 -1.63 11.60 17.61
C THR A 71 -1.07 13.02 17.42
N GLY A 72 -1.26 13.90 18.40
CA GLY A 72 -0.78 15.29 18.31
C GLY A 72 -1.64 16.16 17.37
N THR A 73 -2.95 15.97 17.39
CA THR A 73 -3.91 16.61 16.46
C THR A 73 -4.38 18.00 16.90
N GLY A 74 -4.00 18.45 18.09
CA GLY A 74 -4.40 19.75 18.62
C GLY A 74 -3.76 20.93 17.87
N HIS A 75 -2.61 20.74 17.22
CA HIS A 75 -1.92 21.82 16.52
C HIS A 75 -0.96 21.32 15.43
N GLY A 76 -0.39 22.28 14.69
CA GLY A 76 0.70 22.05 13.75
C GLY A 76 0.39 20.98 12.69
N ILE A 77 1.39 20.12 12.43
CA ILE A 77 1.31 19.10 11.38
C ILE A 77 0.19 18.10 11.65
N GLY A 78 -0.04 17.69 12.90
CA GLY A 78 -1.08 16.72 13.21
C GLY A 78 -2.49 17.24 12.92
N LYS A 79 -2.73 18.53 13.21
CA LYS A 79 -3.99 19.20 12.83
C LYS A 79 -4.19 19.21 11.31
N GLU A 80 -3.17 19.65 10.57
CA GLU A 80 -3.24 19.74 9.11
C GLU A 80 -3.42 18.37 8.46
N LEU A 81 -2.73 17.34 8.96
CA LEU A 81 -2.93 15.97 8.52
C LEU A 81 -4.38 15.52 8.76
N ALA A 82 -4.95 15.80 9.94
CA ALA A 82 -6.33 15.43 10.24
C ALA A 82 -7.33 16.10 9.28
N LEU A 83 -7.13 17.39 8.97
CA LEU A 83 -7.94 18.12 7.99
C LEU A 83 -7.81 17.53 6.58
N GLN A 84 -6.59 17.22 6.13
CA GLN A 84 -6.33 16.66 4.81
C GLN A 84 -6.90 15.24 4.66
N TYR A 85 -6.65 14.35 5.62
CA TYR A 85 -7.26 13.01 5.62
C TYR A 85 -8.78 13.09 5.61
N SER A 86 -9.36 14.04 6.35
CA SER A 86 -10.81 14.23 6.35
C SER A 86 -11.32 14.74 5.00
N ALA A 87 -10.60 15.63 4.32
CA ALA A 87 -10.96 16.11 2.99
C ALA A 87 -10.94 14.98 1.94
N LEU A 88 -10.11 13.97 2.16
CA LEU A 88 -10.06 12.74 1.36
C LEU A 88 -11.15 11.71 1.75
N GLY A 89 -12.03 12.04 2.71
CA GLY A 89 -13.15 11.20 3.12
C GLY A 89 -12.79 10.09 4.10
N ALA A 90 -11.68 10.21 4.81
CA ALA A 90 -11.35 9.32 5.92
C ALA A 90 -12.16 9.68 7.18
N LYS A 91 -12.35 8.69 8.06
CA LYS A 91 -12.88 8.88 9.42
C LYS A 91 -11.72 9.09 10.39
N LEU A 92 -11.74 10.18 11.15
CA LEU A 92 -10.61 10.61 11.97
C LEU A 92 -10.79 10.30 13.46
N ILE A 93 -9.79 9.67 14.05
CA ILE A 93 -9.63 9.48 15.49
C ILE A 93 -8.47 10.37 15.95
N CYS A 94 -8.79 11.50 16.57
CA CYS A 94 -7.85 12.54 16.91
C CYS A 94 -7.42 12.41 18.38
N TRP A 95 -6.15 12.07 18.61
CA TRP A 95 -5.56 12.00 19.95
C TRP A 95 -4.68 13.21 20.21
N ASP A 96 -4.80 13.80 21.40
CA ASP A 96 -3.90 14.87 21.86
C ASP A 96 -3.94 14.97 23.39
N VAL A 97 -2.90 15.55 23.99
CA VAL A 97 -2.88 15.85 25.42
C VAL A 97 -3.70 17.11 25.75
N ASN A 98 -3.80 18.05 24.81
CA ASN A 98 -4.59 19.26 24.93
C ASN A 98 -6.01 19.03 24.40
N GLU A 99 -6.96 18.86 25.32
CA GLU A 99 -8.36 18.59 24.99
C GLU A 99 -9.01 19.71 24.17
N GLU A 100 -8.81 20.97 24.56
CA GLU A 100 -9.46 22.11 23.92
C GLU A 100 -9.01 22.27 22.45
N ALA A 101 -7.69 22.23 22.24
CA ALA A 101 -7.11 22.36 20.90
C ALA A 101 -7.53 21.18 20.00
N ASN A 102 -7.57 19.96 20.54
CA ASN A 102 -8.02 18.78 19.81
C ASN A 102 -9.51 18.84 19.45
N GLN A 103 -10.35 19.26 20.40
CA GLN A 103 -11.77 19.49 20.13
C GLN A 103 -11.98 20.55 19.05
N GLN A 104 -11.15 21.60 19.02
CA GLN A 104 -11.22 22.61 17.97
C GLN A 104 -10.89 22.01 16.60
N THR A 105 -9.85 21.19 16.48
CA THR A 105 -9.55 20.47 15.23
C THR A 105 -10.73 19.61 14.76
N VAL A 106 -11.38 18.87 15.67
CA VAL A 106 -12.56 18.05 15.33
C VAL A 106 -13.76 18.90 14.92
N LYS A 107 -13.97 20.07 15.55
CA LYS A 107 -15.01 21.02 15.12
C LYS A 107 -14.74 21.54 13.72
N ASP A 108 -13.49 21.91 13.43
CA ASP A 108 -13.09 22.38 12.11
C ASP A 108 -13.37 21.30 11.04
N ILE A 109 -12.97 20.05 11.30
CA ILE A 109 -13.26 18.90 10.42
C ILE A 109 -14.77 18.74 10.17
N LYS A 110 -15.58 18.75 11.24
CA LYS A 110 -17.04 18.59 11.14
C LYS A 110 -17.70 19.75 10.40
N ALA A 111 -17.18 20.97 10.52
CA ALA A 111 -17.68 22.13 9.79
C ALA A 111 -17.55 21.97 8.26
N TYR A 112 -16.56 21.19 7.80
CA TYR A 112 -16.39 20.82 6.39
C TYR A 112 -17.08 19.49 6.02
N GLY A 113 -17.95 18.96 6.88
CA GLY A 113 -18.72 17.74 6.63
C GLY A 113 -17.97 16.43 6.87
N GLY A 114 -16.77 16.48 7.48
CA GLY A 114 -15.99 15.31 7.82
C GLY A 114 -16.46 14.59 9.09
N GLU A 115 -16.03 13.33 9.23
CA GLU A 115 -16.29 12.51 10.42
C GLU A 115 -15.04 12.44 11.30
N ALA A 116 -15.10 13.02 12.51
CA ALA A 116 -13.97 13.03 13.44
C ALA A 116 -14.38 12.94 14.91
N TYR A 117 -13.50 12.33 15.72
CA TYR A 117 -13.70 12.10 17.16
C TYR A 117 -12.44 12.47 17.94
N ALA A 118 -12.58 13.29 18.98
CA ALA A 118 -11.47 13.72 19.83
C ALA A 118 -11.34 12.83 21.06
N TYR A 119 -10.12 12.46 21.40
CA TYR A 119 -9.78 11.79 22.64
C TYR A 119 -8.56 12.44 23.29
N THR A 120 -8.67 12.75 24.58
CA THR A 120 -7.56 13.24 25.38
C THR A 120 -6.64 12.08 25.76
N CYS A 121 -5.37 12.12 25.33
CA CYS A 121 -4.40 11.08 25.56
C CYS A 121 -2.99 11.66 25.75
N ASP A 122 -2.40 11.38 26.92
CA ASP A 122 -0.95 11.53 27.11
C ASP A 122 -0.25 10.26 26.62
N VAL A 123 0.46 10.39 25.50
CA VAL A 123 1.16 9.27 24.84
C VAL A 123 2.37 8.75 25.62
N THR A 124 2.75 9.38 26.74
CA THR A 124 3.74 8.85 27.68
C THR A 124 3.14 7.83 28.66
N LYS A 125 1.81 7.80 28.79
CA LYS A 125 1.09 6.94 29.75
C LYS A 125 0.59 5.66 29.08
N ARG A 126 1.38 4.59 29.19
CA ARG A 126 1.11 3.28 28.55
C ARG A 126 -0.27 2.72 28.89
N ASP A 127 -0.67 2.76 30.16
CA ASP A 127 -1.97 2.24 30.59
C ASP A 127 -3.13 3.07 30.02
N ALA A 128 -2.95 4.38 29.87
CA ALA A 128 -3.93 5.26 29.24
C ALA A 128 -4.06 4.95 27.75
N ILE A 129 -2.95 4.72 27.03
CA ILE A 129 -2.97 4.28 25.62
C ILE A 129 -3.74 2.98 25.47
N ASN A 130 -3.45 1.98 26.32
CA ASN A 130 -4.10 0.67 26.24
C ASN A 130 -5.62 0.78 26.50
N ALA A 131 -6.02 1.47 27.57
CA ALA A 131 -7.43 1.66 27.89
C ALA A 131 -8.17 2.44 26.78
N LEU A 132 -7.51 3.45 26.21
CA LEU A 132 -8.08 4.25 25.15
C LEU A 132 -8.16 3.49 23.82
N ALA A 133 -7.16 2.66 23.50
CA ALA A 133 -7.17 1.78 22.34
C ALA A 133 -8.37 0.82 22.37
N GLU A 134 -8.64 0.19 23.52
CA GLU A 134 -9.80 -0.67 23.70
C GLU A 134 -11.13 0.10 23.56
N LYS A 135 -11.20 1.32 24.11
CA LYS A 135 -12.36 2.19 23.95
C LYS A 135 -12.61 2.55 22.48
N VAL A 136 -11.58 3.02 21.78
CA VAL A 136 -11.65 3.37 20.35
C VAL A 136 -12.07 2.15 19.52
N LYS A 137 -11.50 0.98 19.80
CA LYS A 137 -11.87 -0.27 19.12
C LYS A 137 -13.35 -0.62 19.31
N LYS A 138 -13.87 -0.43 20.51
CA LYS A 138 -15.29 -0.68 20.82
C LYS A 138 -16.22 0.33 20.14
N GLU A 139 -15.84 1.60 20.09
CA GLU A 139 -16.68 2.69 19.57
C GLU A 139 -16.61 2.85 18.04
N HIS A 140 -15.48 2.47 17.43
CA HIS A 140 -15.20 2.77 16.03
C HIS A 140 -14.74 1.56 15.21
N GLY A 141 -14.48 0.41 15.85
CA GLY A 141 -14.00 -0.79 15.18
C GLY A 141 -12.49 -0.74 14.93
N PHE A 142 -12.06 -1.27 13.80
CA PHE A 142 -10.63 -1.39 13.47
C PHE A 142 -10.06 -0.06 12.97
N ILE A 143 -8.81 0.22 13.35
CA ILE A 143 -8.02 1.32 12.81
C ILE A 143 -7.23 0.81 11.61
N ASN A 144 -7.36 1.48 10.47
CA ASN A 144 -6.69 1.13 9.23
C ASN A 144 -5.31 1.80 9.12
N ILE A 145 -5.20 3.04 9.59
CA ILE A 145 -3.98 3.83 9.49
C ILE A 145 -3.71 4.47 10.86
N VAL A 146 -2.47 4.38 11.31
CA VAL A 146 -1.98 5.07 12.51
C VAL A 146 -0.88 6.03 12.11
N VAL A 147 -1.05 7.30 12.45
CA VAL A 147 -0.07 8.34 12.27
C VAL A 147 0.44 8.75 13.65
N ASN A 148 1.61 8.22 14.01
CA ASN A 148 2.32 8.64 15.20
C ASN A 148 2.99 9.99 14.92
N ASN A 149 2.30 11.07 15.29
CA ASN A 149 2.76 12.43 15.01
C ASN A 149 3.02 13.25 16.30
N ALA A 150 2.47 12.87 17.45
CA ALA A 150 2.76 13.53 18.72
C ALA A 150 4.28 13.59 18.97
N GLY A 151 4.77 14.79 19.23
CA GLY A 151 6.19 15.04 19.36
C GLY A 151 6.49 16.39 20.00
N ILE A 152 7.65 16.47 20.66
CA ILE A 152 8.21 17.72 21.16
C ILE A 152 9.62 17.92 20.62
N MET A 153 10.01 19.17 20.41
CA MET A 153 11.36 19.54 19.97
C MET A 153 11.79 20.84 20.67
N PRO A 154 12.33 20.75 21.90
CA PRO A 154 13.03 21.87 22.50
C PRO A 154 14.17 22.35 21.59
N CYS A 155 14.16 23.63 21.22
CA CYS A 155 15.09 24.20 20.24
C CYS A 155 16.13 25.09 20.94
N HIS A 156 17.17 24.50 21.51
CA HIS A 156 18.27 25.22 22.13
C HIS A 156 19.58 24.42 22.00
N PRO A 157 20.76 25.01 22.28
CA PRO A 157 22.03 24.33 22.16
C PRO A 157 22.09 23.01 22.94
N MET A 158 22.81 22.03 22.40
CA MET A 158 22.83 20.66 22.95
C MET A 158 23.25 20.60 24.42
N LEU A 159 24.21 21.45 24.83
CA LEU A 159 24.71 21.51 26.20
C LEU A 159 23.74 22.19 27.17
N GLU A 160 22.68 22.82 26.67
CA GLU A 160 21.67 23.51 27.48
C GLU A 160 20.43 22.63 27.73
N HIS A 161 20.37 21.42 27.16
CA HIS A 161 19.28 20.49 27.44
C HIS A 161 19.33 19.94 28.86
N THR A 162 18.19 20.00 29.54
CA THR A 162 18.00 19.34 30.82
C THR A 162 17.79 17.84 30.62
N GLU A 163 18.15 17.04 31.63
CA GLU A 163 17.88 15.60 31.63
C GLU A 163 16.38 15.32 31.41
N THR A 164 15.51 16.12 32.03
CA THR A 164 14.06 16.00 31.90
C THR A 164 13.60 16.19 30.46
N GLU A 165 14.09 17.21 29.75
CA GLU A 165 13.74 17.44 28.35
C GLU A 165 14.17 16.28 27.45
N ILE A 166 15.41 15.78 27.65
CA ILE A 166 15.93 14.65 26.87
C ILE A 166 15.07 13.40 27.11
N ARG A 167 14.73 13.10 28.37
CA ARG A 167 13.88 11.96 28.71
C ARG A 167 12.47 12.11 28.14
N THR A 168 11.85 13.27 28.29
CA THR A 168 10.50 13.51 27.77
C THR A 168 10.48 13.45 26.24
N MET A 169 11.50 13.98 25.56
CA MET A 169 11.63 13.86 24.11
C MET A 169 11.71 12.38 23.70
N TYR A 170 12.48 11.56 24.41
CA TYR A 170 12.58 10.13 24.12
C TYR A 170 11.26 9.39 24.40
N GLU A 171 10.58 9.69 25.50
CA GLU A 171 9.29 9.11 25.84
C GLU A 171 8.22 9.42 24.78
N ILE A 172 8.14 10.66 24.32
CA ILE A 172 7.13 11.10 23.34
C ILE A 172 7.54 10.73 21.91
N ASN A 173 8.73 11.12 21.46
CA ASN A 173 9.11 11.00 20.05
C ASN A 173 9.53 9.59 19.66
N VAL A 174 9.88 8.74 20.63
CA VAL A 174 10.36 7.37 20.37
C VAL A 174 9.45 6.33 21.02
N LEU A 175 9.35 6.31 22.35
CA LEU A 175 8.68 5.23 23.05
C LEU A 175 7.16 5.20 22.82
N ALA A 176 6.51 6.36 22.74
CA ALA A 176 5.09 6.46 22.42
C ALA A 176 4.71 5.70 21.15
N HIS A 177 5.56 5.72 20.12
CA HIS A 177 5.29 5.07 18.85
C HIS A 177 5.19 3.55 19.03
N PHE A 178 6.03 2.96 19.88
CA PHE A 178 5.96 1.55 20.22
C PHE A 178 4.70 1.21 21.01
N TRP A 179 4.31 2.04 21.97
CA TRP A 179 3.10 1.80 22.77
C TRP A 179 1.85 1.88 21.91
N VAL A 180 1.70 2.95 21.13
CA VAL A 180 0.55 3.11 20.23
C VAL A 180 0.49 1.95 19.24
N SER A 181 1.60 1.58 18.61
CA SER A 181 1.63 0.47 17.63
C SER A 181 1.38 -0.90 18.27
N LYS A 182 1.75 -1.08 19.54
CA LYS A 182 1.49 -2.32 20.28
C LYS A 182 0.00 -2.51 20.59
N TYR A 183 -0.68 -1.43 20.98
CA TYR A 183 -2.07 -1.50 21.45
C TYR A 183 -3.09 -1.24 20.33
N ILE A 184 -2.76 -0.37 19.37
CA ILE A 184 -3.54 -0.18 18.14
C ILE A 184 -3.04 -1.16 17.10
N ARG A 185 -3.68 -2.33 17.05
CA ARG A 185 -3.35 -3.35 16.04
C ARG A 185 -3.92 -2.93 14.68
N VAL A 186 -3.05 -2.38 13.82
CA VAL A 186 -3.37 -2.14 12.42
C VAL A 186 -3.38 -3.47 11.68
N TYR A 187 -4.52 -3.83 11.09
CA TYR A 187 -4.59 -4.95 10.17
C TYR A 187 -4.29 -4.40 8.77
N ILE A 188 -3.05 -4.61 8.33
CA ILE A 188 -2.68 -4.39 6.94
C ILE A 188 -3.33 -5.53 6.14
N ILE A 189 -4.21 -5.16 5.21
CA ILE A 189 -4.82 -6.08 4.25
C ILE A 189 -3.84 -6.34 3.12
#